data_AF-A0A1Q6ZA17-F1
#
_entry.id   AF-A0A1Q6ZA17-F1
#
_cell.length_a   1.000
_cell.length_b   1.000
_cell.length_c   1.000
_cell.angle_alpha   90.00
_cell.angle_beta   90.00
_cell.angle_gamma   90.00
#
_symmetry.space_group_name_H-M   'P 1'
#
loop_
_entity.id
_entity.type
_entity.pdbx_description
1 polymer ?
#
loop_
_entity_poly.entity_id
_entity_poly.type
_entity_poly.pdbx_seq_one_letter_code
_entity_poly.pdbx_strand_id
1 'polypeptide(L)'
;MARVVHCHLFRGLKAKARKMEGARKSGVSPSGRVVVTILTILIILGGTGFYYYETNFAAPVSNIVGQTAPLLKGEDNANVNRGNTGDILSGGRINILLLGSDTDQKFQNGYLAQTDIVVTIDPATKSVGMLSIPRDLFVNVPGYGMMKLDEAFYYGDTYHNHDGVGLSRLTISQDFGIPINYYAWVGLAGFIKVVDTAGGVDIDVTHPITDDIYPDDTTNSKDIYAYKRLYLAPGPQHLDGQTSLEYVRSRHADLVGDFGRSARQQQVLSSLKTRLANSSIIDKLPELAKDMNGYLRTDMQILDIIKLMNFARTIDPSKIQRVILSPPTYSAAAVASTGHDTGEYIIRPNCESVQPVIAKLFTLGSKARCDVQANNNNANTPALAQTTQPFGPTVPATTNSWQTTSQLVSMNLNGASAEDSFGIRSLLDLLLLVVFESPAALRL
;
A
#
# COMPACT_ATOMS: atom_id res chain seq x y z
N MET A 1 44.71 -29.75 87.98
CA MET A 1 45.78 -30.22 87.07
C MET A 1 45.35 -29.89 85.64
N ALA A 2 46.15 -29.14 84.86
CA ALA A 2 45.82 -28.84 83.45
C ALA A 2 47.06 -28.37 82.66
N ARG A 3 47.69 -29.26 81.89
CA ARG A 3 48.64 -28.92 80.81
C ARG A 3 49.03 -30.18 80.03
N VAL A 4 49.31 -30.01 78.72
CA VAL A 4 49.66 -31.08 77.74
C VAL A 4 48.49 -32.07 77.53
N VAL A 5 47.92 -32.28 76.34
CA VAL A 5 48.48 -32.28 74.98
C VAL A 5 47.76 -31.28 74.07
N HIS A 6 48.51 -30.45 73.33
CA HIS A 6 47.93 -29.58 72.29
C HIS A 6 48.88 -29.42 71.09
N CYS A 7 49.26 -30.54 70.47
CA CYS A 7 50.23 -30.56 69.37
C CYS A 7 49.90 -31.64 68.33
N HIS A 8 48.92 -31.40 67.45
CA HIS A 8 48.83 -32.13 66.17
C HIS A 8 48.05 -31.41 65.04
N LEU A 9 46.96 -30.69 65.33
CA LEU A 9 46.07 -30.14 64.27
C LEU A 9 46.69 -29.04 63.38
N PHE A 10 47.63 -28.22 63.89
CA PHE A 10 48.07 -27.01 63.19
C PHE A 10 49.10 -27.20 62.05
N ARG A 11 49.56 -28.43 61.77
CA ARG A 11 50.52 -28.71 60.68
C ARG A 11 49.89 -28.92 59.30
N GLY A 12 48.62 -29.33 59.22
CA GLY A 12 47.96 -29.62 57.92
C GLY A 12 47.70 -28.40 57.05
N LEU A 13 47.20 -27.30 57.63
CA LEU A 13 46.74 -26.13 56.86
C LEU A 13 47.89 -25.34 56.20
N LYS A 14 49.01 -25.15 56.89
CA LYS A 14 50.17 -24.42 56.33
C LYS A 14 50.85 -25.17 55.17
N ALA A 15 50.72 -26.50 55.11
CA ALA A 15 51.27 -27.31 54.02
C ALA A 15 50.50 -27.16 52.70
N LYS A 16 49.18 -26.95 52.73
CA LYS A 16 48.40 -26.60 51.53
C LYS A 16 48.62 -25.14 51.10
N ALA A 17 48.64 -24.20 52.04
CA ALA A 17 48.83 -22.78 51.74
C ALA A 17 50.15 -22.49 50.98
N ARG A 18 51.28 -23.06 51.43
CA ARG A 18 52.60 -22.86 50.78
C ARG A 18 52.82 -23.64 49.48
N LYS A 19 51.88 -24.48 49.04
CA LYS A 19 52.00 -25.23 47.76
C LYS A 19 51.24 -24.58 46.60
N MET A 20 50.80 -23.32 46.75
CA MET A 20 50.15 -22.54 45.69
C MET A 20 50.95 -21.32 45.20
N GLU A 21 52.02 -20.91 45.89
CA GLU A 21 52.93 -19.84 45.44
C GLU A 21 53.83 -20.26 44.25
N GLY A 22 53.91 -21.57 43.96
CA GLY A 22 54.77 -22.14 42.91
C GLY A 22 54.13 -22.29 41.51
N ALA A 23 52.93 -21.77 41.29
CA ALA A 23 52.23 -21.86 40.00
C ALA A 23 52.86 -20.91 38.97
N ARG A 24 54.00 -21.32 38.38
CA ARG A 24 54.70 -20.62 37.29
C ARG A 24 53.71 -20.30 36.17
N LYS A 25 53.31 -19.02 36.05
CA LYS A 25 52.42 -18.54 34.98
C LYS A 25 53.00 -18.97 33.63
N SER A 26 52.34 -19.92 32.98
CA SER A 26 52.69 -20.37 31.63
C SER A 26 52.37 -19.24 30.65
N GLY A 27 53.38 -18.43 30.36
CA GLY A 27 53.25 -17.35 29.39
C GLY A 27 52.76 -17.91 28.06
N VAL A 28 51.59 -17.43 27.61
CA VAL A 28 50.99 -17.82 26.33
C VAL A 28 52.04 -17.64 25.23
N SER A 29 52.27 -18.69 24.44
CA SER A 29 53.29 -18.68 23.38
C SER A 29 53.06 -17.52 22.40
N PRO A 30 54.08 -17.03 21.69
CA PRO A 30 53.91 -15.98 20.69
C PRO A 30 52.82 -16.32 19.65
N SER A 31 52.77 -17.59 19.22
CA SER A 31 51.70 -18.10 18.34
C SER A 31 50.32 -18.11 19.01
N GLY A 32 50.22 -18.54 20.28
CA GLY A 32 48.96 -18.49 21.03
C GLY A 32 48.44 -17.07 21.23
N ARG A 33 49.33 -16.10 21.42
CA ARG A 33 48.98 -14.66 21.48
C ARG A 33 48.40 -14.17 20.14
N VAL A 34 49.04 -14.52 19.01
CA VAL A 34 48.54 -14.16 17.68
C VAL A 34 47.15 -14.76 17.43
N VAL A 35 46.92 -16.04 17.76
CA VAL A 35 45.61 -16.69 17.62
C VAL A 35 44.54 -15.99 18.48
N VAL A 36 44.85 -15.67 19.74
CA VAL A 36 43.91 -14.93 20.60
C VAL A 36 43.60 -13.55 20.02
N THR A 37 44.60 -12.79 19.56
CA THR A 37 44.37 -11.47 18.93
C THR A 37 43.49 -11.57 17.69
N ILE A 38 43.72 -12.56 16.80
CA ILE A 38 42.89 -12.78 15.60
C ILE A 38 41.44 -13.12 16.00
N LEU A 39 41.24 -14.01 16.97
CA LEU A 39 39.90 -14.35 17.45
C LEU A 39 39.20 -13.15 18.10
N THR A 40 39.90 -12.32 18.89
CA THR A 40 39.35 -11.09 19.44
C THR A 40 38.96 -10.09 18.35
N ILE A 41 39.77 -9.92 17.30
CA ILE A 41 39.45 -9.07 16.16
C ILE A 41 38.22 -9.61 15.41
N LEU A 42 38.12 -10.91 15.16
CA LEU A 42 36.94 -11.53 14.53
C LEU A 42 35.67 -11.40 15.38
N ILE A 43 35.77 -11.51 16.71
CA ILE A 43 34.64 -11.29 17.62
C ILE A 43 34.21 -9.81 17.61
N ILE A 44 35.16 -8.87 17.58
CA ILE A 44 34.84 -7.43 17.50
C ILE A 44 34.19 -7.11 16.15
N LEU A 45 34.77 -7.54 15.02
CA LEU A 45 34.22 -7.30 13.68
C LEU A 45 32.88 -8.00 13.46
N GLY A 46 32.70 -9.22 13.98
CA GLY A 46 31.42 -9.92 13.96
C GLY A 46 30.38 -9.23 14.83
N GLY A 47 30.76 -8.75 16.02
CA GLY A 47 29.89 -8.01 16.93
C GLY A 47 29.48 -6.64 16.41
N THR A 48 30.39 -5.86 15.84
CA THR A 48 30.07 -4.56 15.22
C THR A 48 29.30 -4.74 13.92
N GLY A 49 29.62 -5.75 13.11
CA GLY A 49 28.86 -6.11 11.91
C GLY A 49 27.42 -6.54 12.22
N PHE A 50 27.24 -7.39 13.24
CA PHE A 50 25.92 -7.79 13.73
C PHE A 50 25.15 -6.60 14.31
N TYR A 51 25.76 -5.77 15.16
CA TYR A 51 25.13 -4.56 15.68
C TYR A 51 24.72 -3.58 14.57
N TYR A 52 25.57 -3.39 13.55
CA TYR A 52 25.26 -2.55 12.39
C TYR A 52 24.09 -3.11 11.58
N TYR A 53 24.07 -4.42 11.32
CA TYR A 53 22.99 -5.14 10.66
C TYR A 53 21.66 -5.01 11.43
N GLU A 54 21.66 -5.27 12.74
CA GLU A 54 20.44 -5.17 13.56
C GLU A 54 19.88 -3.74 13.57
N THR A 55 20.75 -2.74 13.74
CA THR A 55 20.32 -1.33 13.90
C THR A 55 20.02 -0.60 12.59
N ASN A 56 20.59 -1.01 11.45
CA ASN A 56 20.40 -0.34 10.15
C ASN A 56 19.66 -1.18 9.10
N PHE A 57 19.36 -2.46 9.39
CA PHE A 57 18.59 -3.32 8.50
C PHE A 57 17.48 -4.07 9.23
N ALA A 58 17.80 -4.92 10.22
CA ALA A 58 16.82 -5.84 10.79
C ALA A 58 15.66 -5.11 11.49
N ALA A 59 15.95 -4.20 12.43
CA ALA A 59 14.92 -3.50 13.18
C ALA A 59 14.03 -2.60 12.28
N PRO A 60 14.56 -1.72 11.41
CA PRO A 60 13.69 -0.91 10.54
C PRO A 60 12.85 -1.73 9.57
N VAL A 61 13.42 -2.80 8.97
CA VAL A 61 12.66 -3.73 8.12
C VAL A 61 11.54 -4.40 8.92
N SER A 62 11.81 -4.88 10.15
CA SER A 62 10.80 -5.57 10.97
C SER A 62 9.64 -4.70 11.42
N ASN A 63 9.82 -3.37 11.50
CA ASN A 63 8.74 -2.43 11.81
C ASN A 63 7.78 -2.21 10.63
N ILE A 64 8.18 -2.62 9.42
CA ILE A 64 7.44 -2.43 8.17
C ILE A 64 6.85 -3.75 7.68
N VAL A 65 7.64 -4.82 7.66
CA VAL A 65 7.30 -6.13 7.07
C VAL A 65 6.85 -7.13 8.13
N GLY A 66 6.02 -8.10 7.75
CA GLY A 66 5.46 -9.10 8.68
C GLY A 66 4.48 -8.54 9.71
N GLN A 67 4.05 -7.28 9.54
CA GLN A 67 3.15 -6.54 10.43
C GLN A 67 1.70 -6.98 10.21
N THR A 68 1.37 -8.20 10.67
CA THR A 68 0.05 -8.81 10.45
C THR A 68 -1.10 -7.92 10.91
N ALA A 69 -2.19 -7.94 10.15
CA ALA A 69 -3.53 -7.61 10.64
C ALA A 69 -4.17 -8.91 11.14
N PRO A 70 -4.86 -8.93 12.29
CA PRO A 70 -5.57 -10.13 12.74
C PRO A 70 -6.72 -10.49 11.79
N LEU A 71 -7.09 -11.77 11.78
CA LEU A 71 -8.26 -12.24 11.05
C LEU A 71 -9.52 -11.92 11.86
N LEU A 72 -10.52 -11.33 11.20
CA LEU A 72 -11.76 -10.93 11.86
C LEU A 72 -12.81 -12.07 11.90
N LYS A 73 -13.81 -11.92 12.77
CA LYS A 73 -14.85 -12.95 12.95
C LYS A 73 -15.69 -13.07 11.67
N GLY A 74 -15.68 -14.26 11.06
CA GLY A 74 -16.37 -14.51 9.79
C GLY A 74 -15.54 -14.14 8.55
N GLU A 75 -14.21 -14.12 8.69
CA GLU A 75 -13.28 -13.90 7.58
C GLU A 75 -12.64 -15.20 7.08
N ASP A 76 -12.59 -15.38 5.77
CA ASP A 76 -11.85 -16.47 5.13
C ASP A 76 -10.35 -16.14 5.05
N ASN A 77 -9.52 -16.93 5.71
CA ASN A 77 -8.06 -16.81 5.62
C ASN A 77 -7.56 -17.33 4.25
N ALA A 78 -7.34 -16.40 3.31
CA ALA A 78 -6.85 -16.69 1.96
C ALA A 78 -5.47 -17.39 1.92
N ASN A 79 -4.72 -17.42 3.02
CA ASN A 79 -3.37 -17.99 3.11
C ASN A 79 -3.32 -19.42 3.66
N VAL A 80 -4.44 -20.01 4.11
CA VAL A 80 -4.48 -21.37 4.71
C VAL A 80 -3.74 -22.40 3.85
N ASN A 81 -3.95 -22.39 2.53
CA ASN A 81 -3.35 -23.34 1.61
C ASN A 81 -1.94 -22.95 1.11
N ARG A 82 -1.45 -21.74 1.44
CA ARG A 82 -0.11 -21.26 1.05
C ARG A 82 0.99 -21.73 2.01
N GLY A 83 0.66 -21.94 3.30
CA GLY A 83 1.65 -22.22 4.34
C GLY A 83 2.52 -23.47 4.11
N ASN A 84 2.04 -24.43 3.32
CA ASN A 84 2.75 -25.69 3.06
C ASN A 84 3.87 -25.61 2.01
N THR A 85 4.01 -24.51 1.25
CA THR A 85 4.99 -24.42 0.16
C THR A 85 6.23 -23.58 0.47
N GLY A 86 6.14 -22.65 1.43
CA GLY A 86 7.23 -21.69 1.72
C GLY A 86 7.54 -20.70 0.59
N ASP A 87 6.71 -20.66 -0.46
CA ASP A 87 6.93 -19.79 -1.61
C ASP A 87 5.65 -19.12 -2.13
N ILE A 88 5.63 -17.78 -2.06
CA ILE A 88 4.50 -16.94 -2.47
C ILE A 88 4.08 -17.14 -3.94
N LEU A 89 5.00 -17.46 -4.85
CA LEU A 89 4.71 -17.64 -6.28
C LEU A 89 4.11 -19.03 -6.56
N SER A 90 4.50 -20.06 -5.80
CA SER A 90 3.94 -21.42 -5.93
C SER A 90 2.49 -21.54 -5.44
N GLY A 91 2.05 -20.70 -4.50
CA GLY A 91 0.75 -20.78 -3.82
C GLY A 91 -0.49 -20.35 -4.63
N GLY A 92 -0.40 -20.29 -5.96
CA GLY A 92 -1.48 -19.84 -6.85
C GLY A 92 -1.67 -18.31 -6.89
N ARG A 93 -2.84 -17.85 -7.35
CA ARG A 93 -3.19 -16.42 -7.48
C ARG A 93 -3.08 -15.69 -6.14
N ILE A 94 -2.39 -14.55 -6.14
CA ILE A 94 -2.10 -13.70 -4.98
C ILE A 94 -2.95 -12.42 -5.12
N ASN A 95 -3.67 -12.03 -4.08
CA ASN A 95 -4.39 -10.73 -4.05
C ASN A 95 -3.82 -9.87 -2.92
N ILE A 96 -3.35 -8.66 -3.26
CA ILE A 96 -2.73 -7.70 -2.34
C ILE A 96 -3.61 -6.45 -2.28
N LEU A 97 -4.09 -6.09 -1.09
CA LEU A 97 -4.83 -4.84 -0.86
C LEU A 97 -3.85 -3.70 -0.61
N LEU A 98 -3.77 -2.74 -1.55
CA LEU A 98 -3.01 -1.51 -1.37
C LEU A 98 -3.93 -0.44 -0.75
N LEU A 99 -3.50 0.13 0.39
CA LEU A 99 -4.21 1.15 1.13
C LEU A 99 -3.41 2.46 1.14
N GLY A 100 -3.97 3.53 0.59
CA GLY A 100 -3.34 4.85 0.55
C GLY A 100 -3.87 5.82 1.61
N SER A 101 -3.03 6.77 2.01
CA SER A 101 -3.37 7.76 3.05
C SER A 101 -3.56 9.19 2.56
N ASP A 102 -4.39 9.94 3.29
CA ASP A 102 -4.45 11.40 3.31
C ASP A 102 -3.34 12.01 4.18
N THR A 103 -2.92 11.31 5.24
CA THR A 103 -1.95 11.80 6.24
C THR A 103 -1.01 10.70 6.73
N ASP A 104 0.18 11.07 7.20
CA ASP A 104 1.11 10.14 7.86
C ASP A 104 0.71 9.84 9.32
N GLN A 105 -0.23 10.60 9.90
CA GLN A 105 -0.63 10.47 11.31
C GLN A 105 -1.51 9.25 11.64
N LYS A 106 -1.80 8.36 10.68
CA LYS A 106 -2.74 7.23 10.86
C LYS A 106 -2.36 6.19 11.90
N PHE A 107 -1.10 6.15 12.33
CA PHE A 107 -0.68 5.30 13.46
C PHE A 107 -0.99 5.89 14.84
N GLN A 108 -1.69 7.04 14.90
CA GLN A 108 -1.90 7.80 16.14
C GLN A 108 -3.36 8.19 16.39
N ASN A 109 -4.13 8.57 15.37
CA ASN A 109 -5.51 9.09 15.56
C ASN A 109 -6.49 8.72 14.41
N GLY A 110 -6.61 7.45 13.99
CA GLY A 110 -7.68 6.95 13.09
C GLY A 110 -8.19 7.88 11.98
N TYR A 111 -7.75 7.70 10.73
CA TYR A 111 -8.18 8.52 9.58
C TYR A 111 -8.58 7.64 8.37
N LEU A 112 -9.40 8.20 7.47
CA LEU A 112 -10.09 7.55 6.34
C LEU A 112 -9.14 6.98 5.26
N ALA A 113 -9.30 5.72 4.82
CA ALA A 113 -8.49 5.13 3.73
C ALA A 113 -8.78 5.78 2.36
N GLN A 114 -7.86 6.57 1.83
CA GLN A 114 -8.16 7.44 0.68
C GLN A 114 -8.05 6.77 -0.69
N THR A 115 -7.66 5.49 -0.72
CA THR A 115 -7.29 4.73 -1.92
C THR A 115 -7.28 3.25 -1.58
N ASP A 116 -8.13 2.48 -2.24
CA ASP A 116 -8.26 1.03 -2.07
C ASP A 116 -8.05 0.36 -3.43
N ILE A 117 -6.88 -0.26 -3.62
CA ILE A 117 -6.54 -0.93 -4.88
C ILE A 117 -6.17 -2.38 -4.60
N VAL A 118 -7.02 -3.32 -5.03
CA VAL A 118 -6.65 -4.74 -4.99
C VAL A 118 -5.85 -5.09 -6.23
N VAL A 119 -4.58 -5.43 -6.03
CA VAL A 119 -3.70 -5.98 -7.06
C VAL A 119 -3.78 -7.50 -7.02
N THR A 120 -4.28 -8.12 -8.09
CA THR A 120 -4.27 -9.57 -8.26
C THR A 120 -3.15 -10.00 -9.21
N ILE A 121 -2.41 -11.03 -8.82
CA ILE A 121 -1.23 -11.54 -9.52
C ILE A 121 -1.43 -13.04 -9.74
N ASP A 122 -1.27 -13.51 -10.97
CA ASP A 122 -1.27 -14.93 -11.31
C ASP A 122 0.14 -15.38 -11.74
N PRO A 123 0.88 -16.08 -10.87
CA PRO A 123 2.19 -16.63 -11.18
C PRO A 123 2.22 -17.60 -12.38
N ALA A 124 1.13 -18.33 -12.63
CA ALA A 124 1.07 -19.37 -13.65
C ALA A 124 0.83 -18.79 -15.06
N THR A 125 -0.12 -17.85 -15.21
CA THR A 125 -0.41 -17.21 -16.52
C THR A 125 0.45 -15.97 -16.81
N LYS A 126 1.17 -15.48 -15.79
CA LYS A 126 1.86 -14.18 -15.79
C LYS A 126 0.91 -13.02 -16.13
N SER A 127 -0.28 -13.03 -15.54
CA SER A 127 -1.25 -11.94 -15.64
C SER A 127 -1.33 -11.15 -14.34
N VAL A 128 -1.63 -9.86 -14.45
CA VAL A 128 -1.86 -8.96 -13.32
C VAL A 128 -3.16 -8.21 -13.55
N GLY A 129 -3.95 -8.03 -12.50
CA GLY A 129 -5.12 -7.16 -12.49
C GLY A 129 -5.00 -6.11 -11.40
N MET A 130 -5.46 -4.89 -11.65
CA MET A 130 -5.61 -3.86 -10.62
C MET A 130 -7.07 -3.41 -10.60
N LEU A 131 -7.72 -3.56 -9.45
CA LEU A 131 -9.07 -3.07 -9.19
C LEU A 131 -9.00 -1.90 -8.20
N SER A 132 -9.22 -0.68 -8.67
CA SER A 132 -9.50 0.46 -7.79
C SER A 132 -10.96 0.45 -7.38
N ILE A 133 -11.19 0.36 -6.07
CA ILE A 133 -12.50 0.48 -5.43
C ILE A 133 -12.58 1.93 -4.90
N PRO A 134 -13.56 2.75 -5.32
CA PRO A 134 -13.65 4.14 -4.86
C PRO A 134 -13.82 4.24 -3.34
N ARG A 135 -13.08 5.14 -2.69
CA ARG A 135 -13.24 5.43 -1.25
C ARG A 135 -14.67 5.79 -0.84
N ASP A 136 -15.33 6.62 -1.65
CA ASP A 136 -16.71 7.07 -1.43
C ASP A 136 -17.78 6.01 -1.80
N LEU A 137 -17.37 4.76 -2.09
CA LEU A 137 -18.29 3.66 -2.40
C LEU A 137 -19.06 3.25 -1.14
N PHE A 138 -20.40 3.26 -1.23
CA PHE A 138 -21.29 2.95 -0.13
C PHE A 138 -21.39 1.43 0.06
N VAL A 139 -20.75 0.94 1.13
CA VAL A 139 -20.50 -0.48 1.45
C VAL A 139 -21.04 -0.85 2.83
N ASN A 140 -21.17 -2.15 3.12
CA ASN A 140 -21.65 -2.65 4.41
C ASN A 140 -20.46 -3.00 5.33
N VAL A 141 -19.99 -2.03 6.13
CA VAL A 141 -18.86 -2.21 7.05
C VAL A 141 -19.26 -3.13 8.22
N PRO A 142 -18.65 -4.32 8.38
CA PRO A 142 -19.15 -5.32 9.33
C PRO A 142 -19.06 -4.85 10.79
N GLY A 143 -20.19 -4.85 11.49
CA GLY A 143 -20.31 -4.33 12.86
C GLY A 143 -20.78 -2.87 12.96
N TYR A 144 -20.71 -2.11 11.86
CA TYR A 144 -20.95 -0.66 11.86
C TYR A 144 -22.03 -0.23 10.83
N GLY A 145 -22.30 -1.04 9.81
CA GLY A 145 -23.42 -0.86 8.88
C GLY A 145 -23.05 -0.13 7.59
N MET A 146 -24.04 0.51 6.96
CA MET A 146 -23.87 1.15 5.65
C MET A 146 -23.18 2.52 5.75
N MET A 147 -22.04 2.66 5.09
CA MET A 147 -21.19 3.86 5.11
C MET A 147 -20.23 3.85 3.91
N LYS A 148 -19.33 4.82 3.79
CA LYS A 148 -18.27 4.79 2.75
C LYS A 148 -17.21 3.73 3.06
N LEU A 149 -16.43 3.33 2.05
CA LEU A 149 -15.36 2.36 2.23
C LEU A 149 -14.18 2.94 3.03
N ASP A 150 -13.91 4.24 2.92
CA ASP A 150 -12.82 4.88 3.66
C ASP A 150 -13.08 4.97 5.18
N GLU A 151 -14.36 5.07 5.57
CA GLU A 151 -14.82 4.94 6.97
C GLU A 151 -14.50 3.55 7.57
N ALA A 152 -14.37 2.48 6.76
CA ALA A 152 -14.00 1.15 7.28
C ALA A 152 -12.62 1.15 7.95
N PHE A 153 -11.66 1.93 7.43
CA PHE A 153 -10.34 2.05 8.05
C PHE A 153 -10.43 2.88 9.34
N TYR A 154 -11.18 3.98 9.30
CA TYR A 154 -11.42 4.85 10.46
C TYR A 154 -12.02 4.06 11.63
N TYR A 155 -13.05 3.26 11.38
CA TYR A 155 -13.69 2.44 12.39
C TYR A 155 -12.80 1.31 12.90
N GLY A 156 -12.07 0.64 12.01
CA GLY A 156 -11.18 -0.43 12.39
C GLY A 156 -10.06 0.06 13.31
N ASP A 157 -9.50 1.25 13.04
CA ASP A 157 -8.47 1.82 13.89
C ASP A 157 -9.05 2.33 15.22
N THR A 158 -10.06 3.21 15.15
CA THR A 158 -10.58 3.95 16.31
C THR A 158 -11.37 3.08 17.28
N TYR A 159 -12.12 2.09 16.78
CA TYR A 159 -13.08 1.32 17.57
C TYR A 159 -12.86 -0.21 17.55
N HIS A 160 -11.89 -0.71 16.78
CA HIS A 160 -11.61 -2.15 16.66
C HIS A 160 -10.12 -2.49 16.90
N ASN A 161 -9.56 -2.00 18.01
CA ASN A 161 -8.20 -2.34 18.49
C ASN A 161 -7.05 -1.98 17.52
N HIS A 162 -7.12 -0.80 16.87
CA HIS A 162 -6.10 -0.34 15.92
C HIS A 162 -5.94 -1.23 14.67
N ASP A 163 -7.06 -1.74 14.15
CA ASP A 163 -7.12 -2.65 13.00
C ASP A 163 -7.94 -2.09 11.82
N GLY A 164 -7.63 -0.84 11.42
CA GLY A 164 -8.19 -0.22 10.20
C GLY A 164 -7.96 -1.08 8.96
N VAL A 165 -6.79 -1.73 8.88
CA VAL A 165 -6.44 -2.67 7.81
C VAL A 165 -7.39 -3.88 7.79
N GLY A 166 -7.58 -4.56 8.92
CA GLY A 166 -8.43 -5.75 9.01
C GLY A 166 -9.89 -5.45 8.70
N LEU A 167 -10.44 -4.30 9.14
CA LEU A 167 -11.83 -3.96 8.84
C LEU A 167 -12.05 -3.55 7.38
N SER A 168 -11.15 -2.77 6.76
CA SER A 168 -11.19 -2.52 5.30
C SER A 168 -11.06 -3.82 4.51
N ARG A 169 -10.11 -4.69 4.89
CA ARG A 169 -9.86 -6.00 4.27
C ARG A 169 -11.07 -6.92 4.39
N LEU A 170 -11.73 -6.96 5.55
CA LEU A 170 -12.96 -7.73 5.77
C LEU A 170 -14.11 -7.19 4.93
N THR A 171 -14.32 -5.87 4.91
CA THR A 171 -15.39 -5.21 4.14
C THR A 171 -15.27 -5.55 2.66
N ILE A 172 -14.08 -5.36 2.06
CA ILE A 172 -13.82 -5.71 0.66
C ILE A 172 -14.00 -7.22 0.42
N SER A 173 -13.56 -8.07 1.35
CA SER A 173 -13.71 -9.53 1.24
C SER A 173 -15.19 -9.96 1.32
N GLN A 174 -15.99 -9.34 2.18
CA GLN A 174 -17.41 -9.69 2.40
C GLN A 174 -18.33 -9.13 1.31
N ASP A 175 -18.15 -7.89 0.86
CA ASP A 175 -19.02 -7.28 -0.14
C ASP A 175 -18.71 -7.80 -1.56
N PHE A 176 -17.42 -8.03 -1.88
CA PHE A 176 -16.97 -8.39 -3.24
C PHE A 176 -16.49 -9.84 -3.41
N GLY A 177 -16.25 -10.57 -2.31
CA GLY A 177 -15.79 -11.97 -2.38
C GLY A 177 -14.37 -12.15 -2.87
N ILE A 178 -13.58 -11.07 -2.86
CA ILE A 178 -12.18 -11.08 -3.27
C ILE A 178 -11.34 -11.55 -2.08
N PRO A 179 -10.72 -12.75 -2.11
CA PRO A 179 -9.95 -13.26 -0.98
C PRO A 179 -8.61 -12.53 -0.91
N ILE A 180 -8.41 -11.66 0.08
CA ILE A 180 -7.17 -10.89 0.24
C ILE A 180 -6.10 -11.73 0.93
N ASN A 181 -4.95 -11.93 0.27
CA ASN A 181 -3.81 -12.68 0.81
C ASN A 181 -2.89 -11.81 1.66
N TYR A 182 -2.68 -10.56 1.25
CA TYR A 182 -1.74 -9.64 1.87
C TYR A 182 -2.25 -8.20 1.75
N TYR A 183 -1.62 -7.27 2.45
CA TYR A 183 -1.86 -5.84 2.25
C TYR A 183 -0.56 -5.04 2.25
N ALA A 184 -0.61 -3.83 1.72
CA ALA A 184 0.40 -2.80 1.97
C ALA A 184 -0.29 -1.45 2.18
N TRP A 185 -0.15 -0.88 3.37
CA TRP A 185 -0.62 0.46 3.71
C TRP A 185 0.52 1.47 3.55
N VAL A 186 0.28 2.65 2.97
CA VAL A 186 1.32 3.68 2.77
C VAL A 186 0.83 5.11 3.08
N GLY A 187 1.67 5.87 3.77
CA GLY A 187 1.50 7.29 4.08
C GLY A 187 1.91 8.23 2.92
N LEU A 188 1.78 9.55 3.14
CA LEU A 188 2.22 10.57 2.18
C LEU A 188 3.75 10.56 2.04
N ALA A 189 4.47 10.72 3.15
CA ALA A 189 5.94 10.69 3.16
C ALA A 189 6.47 9.31 2.72
N GLY A 190 5.78 8.23 3.07
CA GLY A 190 6.09 6.87 2.63
C GLY A 190 6.01 6.72 1.11
N PHE A 191 4.98 7.26 0.48
CA PHE A 191 4.83 7.27 -0.98
C PHE A 191 5.96 8.08 -1.66
N ILE A 192 6.24 9.29 -1.17
CA ILE A 192 7.31 10.16 -1.69
C ILE A 192 8.65 9.40 -1.68
N LYS A 193 9.00 8.80 -0.53
CA LYS A 193 10.25 8.06 -0.34
C LYS A 193 10.39 6.83 -1.24
N VAL A 194 9.29 6.11 -1.53
CA VAL A 194 9.29 4.99 -2.49
C VAL A 194 9.62 5.47 -3.90
N VAL A 195 8.99 6.56 -4.35
CA VAL A 195 9.19 7.12 -5.69
C VAL A 195 10.60 7.71 -5.86
N ASP A 196 11.08 8.49 -4.89
CA ASP A 196 12.43 9.07 -4.92
C ASP A 196 13.51 7.98 -4.92
N THR A 197 13.33 6.93 -4.13
CA THR A 197 14.26 5.79 -4.07
C THR A 197 14.30 5.02 -5.40
N ALA A 198 13.14 4.88 -6.04
CA ALA A 198 13.00 4.35 -7.40
C ALA A 198 13.55 5.28 -8.49
N GLY A 199 13.97 6.50 -8.14
CA GLY A 199 14.55 7.47 -9.06
C GLY A 199 13.49 8.16 -9.92
N GLY A 200 12.36 8.54 -9.32
CA GLY A 200 11.23 9.18 -10.00
C GLY A 200 10.49 8.24 -10.96
N VAL A 201 9.31 8.64 -11.43
CA VAL A 201 8.52 7.88 -12.42
C VAL A 201 8.37 8.65 -13.72
N ASP A 202 8.44 7.94 -14.84
CA ASP A 202 8.07 8.52 -16.15
C ASP A 202 6.56 8.37 -16.34
N ILE A 203 5.88 9.47 -16.62
CA ILE A 203 4.43 9.57 -16.72
C ILE A 203 4.07 10.40 -17.95
N ASP A 204 3.14 9.91 -18.77
CA ASP A 204 2.50 10.71 -19.81
C ASP A 204 1.21 11.32 -19.26
N VAL A 205 1.18 12.65 -19.14
CA VAL A 205 0.09 13.40 -18.51
C VAL A 205 -0.90 13.81 -19.60
N THR A 206 -1.95 13.03 -19.78
CA THR A 206 -2.84 13.10 -20.97
C THR A 206 -3.62 14.41 -21.14
N HIS A 207 -3.78 15.19 -20.07
CA HIS A 207 -4.33 16.54 -20.07
C HIS A 207 -3.69 17.37 -18.95
N PRO A 208 -3.65 18.71 -19.03
CA PRO A 208 -3.18 19.52 -17.91
C PRO A 208 -3.95 19.21 -16.63
N ILE A 209 -3.25 19.23 -15.50
CA ILE A 209 -3.85 19.26 -14.17
C ILE A 209 -3.68 20.69 -13.65
N THR A 210 -4.78 21.32 -13.24
CA THR A 210 -4.77 22.63 -12.57
C THR A 210 -5.70 22.53 -11.38
N ASP A 211 -5.15 22.58 -10.17
CA ASP A 211 -5.91 22.40 -8.92
C ASP A 211 -5.60 23.60 -8.03
N ASP A 212 -6.43 24.63 -8.12
CA ASP A 212 -6.27 25.92 -7.42
C ASP A 212 -6.47 25.83 -5.90
N ILE A 213 -6.95 24.68 -5.41
CA ILE A 213 -7.27 24.40 -4.01
C ILE A 213 -6.65 23.06 -3.56
N TYR A 214 -5.47 22.72 -4.09
CA TYR A 214 -4.76 21.52 -3.71
C TYR A 214 -4.27 21.61 -2.25
N PRO A 215 -4.55 20.62 -1.38
CA PRO A 215 -4.23 20.69 0.05
C PRO A 215 -2.71 20.61 0.29
N ASP A 216 -2.16 21.55 1.07
CA ASP A 216 -0.72 21.71 1.26
C ASP A 216 -0.17 21.01 2.52
N ASP A 217 -0.70 19.83 2.82
CA ASP A 217 -0.33 19.00 3.99
C ASP A 217 1.19 18.75 4.08
N THR A 218 1.85 18.71 2.92
CA THR A 218 3.27 18.41 2.76
C THR A 218 4.21 19.58 3.07
N THR A 219 3.78 20.84 2.92
CA THR A 219 4.67 22.01 3.14
C THR A 219 4.21 22.96 4.24
N ASN A 220 2.92 22.97 4.60
CA ASN A 220 2.38 23.79 5.68
C ASN A 220 1.66 22.96 6.77
N SER A 221 2.38 22.02 7.38
CA SER A 221 1.87 21.11 8.43
C SER A 221 1.40 21.77 9.75
N LYS A 222 1.27 23.10 9.79
CA LYS A 222 0.70 23.87 10.91
C LYS A 222 -0.74 24.33 10.66
N ASP A 223 -1.20 24.31 9.41
CA ASP A 223 -2.55 24.67 9.02
C ASP A 223 -3.14 23.56 8.14
N ILE A 224 -3.99 22.74 8.75
CA ILE A 224 -4.66 21.59 8.11
C ILE A 224 -5.71 22.00 7.06
N TYR A 225 -5.94 23.30 6.87
CA TYR A 225 -6.80 23.86 5.82
C TYR A 225 -6.00 24.67 4.78
N ALA A 226 -4.67 24.65 4.85
CA ALA A 226 -3.82 25.32 3.88
C ALA A 226 -3.97 24.69 2.48
N TYR A 227 -4.07 25.54 1.46
CA TYR A 227 -4.14 25.15 0.07
C TYR A 227 -3.09 25.90 -0.76
N LYS A 228 -2.66 25.28 -1.85
CA LYS A 228 -1.79 25.85 -2.87
C LYS A 228 -2.35 25.59 -4.26
N ARG A 229 -1.91 26.37 -5.25
CA ARG A 229 -2.19 26.11 -6.67
C ARG A 229 -1.20 25.07 -7.19
N LEU A 230 -1.70 23.92 -7.62
CA LEU A 230 -0.97 22.94 -8.43
C LEU A 230 -1.18 23.24 -9.92
N TYR A 231 -0.11 23.12 -10.71
CA TYR A 231 -0.19 23.02 -12.16
C TYR A 231 0.80 21.99 -12.69
N LEU A 232 0.32 21.02 -13.47
CA LEU A 232 1.15 20.08 -14.24
C LEU A 232 0.76 20.19 -15.71
N ALA A 233 1.76 20.42 -16.57
CA ALA A 233 1.58 20.50 -18.01
C ALA A 233 1.27 19.11 -18.61
N PRO A 234 0.59 19.03 -19.76
CA PRO A 234 0.35 17.76 -20.44
C PRO A 234 1.62 17.22 -21.12
N GLY A 235 1.62 15.92 -21.38
CA GLY A 235 2.65 15.18 -22.12
C GLY A 235 3.64 14.39 -21.25
N PRO A 236 4.60 13.70 -21.90
CA PRO A 236 5.60 12.87 -21.23
C PRO A 236 6.55 13.69 -20.35
N GLN A 237 6.62 13.33 -19.07
CA GLN A 237 7.46 13.99 -18.08
C GLN A 237 7.95 13.02 -17.00
N HIS A 238 9.00 13.44 -16.30
CA HIS A 238 9.60 12.71 -15.21
C HIS A 238 9.19 13.36 -13.89
N LEU A 239 8.53 12.61 -13.01
CA LEU A 239 8.03 13.09 -11.72
C LEU A 239 8.88 12.53 -10.58
N ASP A 240 9.38 13.39 -9.71
CA ASP A 240 9.93 13.02 -8.39
C ASP A 240 8.81 12.60 -7.42
N GLY A 241 9.15 12.23 -6.18
CA GLY A 241 8.17 11.76 -5.21
C GLY A 241 7.13 12.80 -4.81
N GLN A 242 7.51 14.07 -4.66
CA GLN A 242 6.59 15.16 -4.32
C GLN A 242 5.62 15.42 -5.48
N THR A 243 6.14 15.59 -6.70
CA THR A 243 5.33 15.88 -7.88
C THR A 243 4.45 14.67 -8.24
N SER A 244 4.92 13.45 -8.00
CA SER A 244 4.11 12.23 -8.13
C SER A 244 2.99 12.16 -7.10
N LEU A 245 3.23 12.62 -5.86
CA LEU A 245 2.20 12.64 -4.83
C LEU A 245 1.09 13.63 -5.21
N GLU A 246 1.47 14.82 -5.66
CA GLU A 246 0.55 15.85 -6.17
C GLU A 246 -0.24 15.33 -7.38
N TYR A 247 0.43 14.62 -8.30
CA TYR A 247 -0.19 13.93 -9.43
C TYR A 247 -1.18 12.82 -9.06
N VAL A 248 -1.02 12.12 -7.93
CA VAL A 248 -1.97 11.07 -7.47
C VAL A 248 -2.97 11.53 -6.39
N ARG A 249 -2.86 12.77 -5.90
CA ARG A 249 -3.78 13.35 -4.90
C ARG A 249 -4.72 14.41 -5.45
N SER A 250 -4.33 15.18 -6.47
CA SER A 250 -5.17 16.24 -7.04
C SER A 250 -6.51 15.70 -7.56
N ARG A 251 -7.59 16.48 -7.36
CA ARG A 251 -8.99 16.11 -7.68
C ARG A 251 -9.79 17.26 -8.28
N HIS A 252 -9.51 18.49 -7.86
CA HIS A 252 -10.35 19.64 -8.18
C HIS A 252 -9.90 20.23 -9.51
N ALA A 253 -10.86 20.47 -10.41
CA ALA A 253 -10.62 20.80 -11.81
C ALA A 253 -9.81 19.75 -12.63
N ASP A 254 -9.74 18.49 -12.16
CA ASP A 254 -9.59 17.34 -13.06
C ASP A 254 -10.91 17.12 -13.84
N LEU A 255 -10.81 16.95 -15.16
CA LEU A 255 -11.93 16.63 -16.06
C LEU A 255 -12.66 15.32 -15.69
N VAL A 256 -12.00 14.39 -14.99
CA VAL A 256 -12.55 13.09 -14.56
C VAL A 256 -12.52 12.87 -13.03
N GLY A 257 -12.20 13.91 -12.26
CA GLY A 257 -12.31 13.93 -10.79
C GLY A 257 -11.68 12.71 -10.09
N ASP A 258 -12.45 12.04 -9.22
CA ASP A 258 -11.93 10.91 -8.42
C ASP A 258 -11.52 9.68 -9.25
N PHE A 259 -12.17 9.49 -10.39
CA PHE A 259 -11.89 8.38 -11.30
C PHE A 259 -10.65 8.67 -12.15
N GLY A 260 -10.42 9.95 -12.49
CA GLY A 260 -9.15 10.45 -13.01
C GLY A 260 -8.01 10.24 -12.01
N ARG A 261 -8.21 10.60 -10.74
CA ARG A 261 -7.26 10.31 -9.64
C ARG A 261 -6.93 8.81 -9.54
N SER A 262 -7.95 7.95 -9.57
CA SER A 262 -7.79 6.48 -9.54
C SER A 262 -6.98 5.95 -10.74
N ALA A 263 -7.20 6.50 -11.93
CA ALA A 263 -6.42 6.14 -13.13
C ALA A 263 -4.94 6.57 -13.01
N ARG A 264 -4.69 7.79 -12.50
CA ARG A 264 -3.34 8.33 -12.25
C ARG A 264 -2.56 7.48 -11.23
N GLN A 265 -3.22 6.99 -10.18
CA GLN A 265 -2.65 6.03 -9.22
C GLN A 265 -2.22 4.72 -9.90
N GLN A 266 -3.08 4.11 -10.72
CA GLN A 266 -2.74 2.89 -11.46
C GLN A 266 -1.62 3.11 -12.50
N GLN A 267 -1.52 4.30 -13.08
CA GLN A 267 -0.44 4.69 -13.98
C GLN A 267 0.90 4.80 -13.24
N VAL A 268 0.94 5.47 -12.08
CA VAL A 268 2.14 5.55 -11.24
C VAL A 268 2.59 4.18 -10.73
N LEU A 269 1.67 3.32 -10.26
CA LEU A 269 2.01 1.94 -9.89
C LEU A 269 2.64 1.15 -11.05
N SER A 270 2.17 1.39 -12.29
CA SER A 270 2.72 0.75 -13.49
C SER A 270 4.11 1.29 -13.86
N SER A 271 4.37 2.59 -13.64
CA SER A 271 5.69 3.20 -13.87
C SER A 271 6.70 2.80 -12.79
N LEU A 272 6.28 2.77 -11.52
CA LEU A 272 7.05 2.20 -10.41
C LEU A 272 7.46 0.75 -10.69
N LYS A 273 6.55 -0.11 -11.16
CA LYS A 273 6.87 -1.49 -11.57
C LYS A 273 7.99 -1.55 -12.62
N THR A 274 8.11 -0.56 -13.50
CA THR A 274 9.19 -0.46 -14.50
C THR A 274 10.49 0.05 -13.87
N ARG A 275 10.45 0.99 -12.90
CA ARG A 275 11.63 1.45 -12.16
C ARG A 275 12.22 0.40 -11.23
N LEU A 276 11.36 -0.31 -10.49
CA LEU A 276 11.72 -1.45 -9.65
C LEU A 276 12.31 -2.63 -10.45
N ALA A 277 12.33 -2.55 -11.79
CA ALA A 277 13.07 -3.48 -12.62
C ALA A 277 14.60 -3.30 -12.58
N ASN A 278 15.09 -2.11 -12.20
CA ASN A 278 16.52 -1.87 -12.02
C ASN A 278 17.06 -2.66 -10.81
N SER A 279 18.22 -3.30 -10.92
CA SER A 279 18.83 -4.07 -9.82
C SER A 279 19.26 -3.18 -8.65
N SER A 280 19.69 -1.95 -8.91
CA SER A 280 20.21 -1.01 -7.90
C SER A 280 19.19 -0.54 -6.85
N ILE A 281 17.89 -0.84 -7.05
CA ILE A 281 16.88 -0.63 -6.00
C ILE A 281 17.14 -1.53 -4.78
N ILE A 282 17.68 -2.74 -5.00
CA ILE A 282 17.89 -3.75 -3.96
C ILE A 282 18.93 -3.24 -2.95
N ASP A 283 19.99 -2.58 -3.45
CA ASP A 283 21.05 -2.00 -2.64
C ASP A 283 20.55 -0.85 -1.75
N LYS A 284 19.46 -0.17 -2.15
CA LYS A 284 18.80 0.89 -1.38
C LYS A 284 17.73 0.41 -0.39
N LEU A 285 17.31 -0.86 -0.44
CA LEU A 285 16.26 -1.37 0.47
C LEU A 285 16.54 -1.15 1.98
N PRO A 286 17.79 -1.21 2.49
CA PRO A 286 18.07 -0.90 3.90
C PRO A 286 17.76 0.56 4.27
N GLU A 287 18.17 1.50 3.42
CA GLU A 287 17.96 2.94 3.60
C GLU A 287 16.46 3.27 3.46
N LEU A 288 15.81 2.70 2.46
CA LEU A 288 14.37 2.82 2.23
C LEU A 288 13.55 2.32 3.43
N ALA A 289 13.88 1.14 3.97
CA ALA A 289 13.21 0.59 5.15
C ALA A 289 13.46 1.40 6.44
N LYS A 290 14.55 2.17 6.49
CA LYS A 290 14.83 3.11 7.58
C LYS A 290 13.98 4.38 7.45
N ASP A 291 13.90 4.95 6.27
CA ASP A 291 13.13 6.17 6.00
C ASP A 291 11.61 5.94 6.00
N MET A 292 11.14 4.72 5.71
CA MET A 292 9.72 4.35 5.70
C MET A 292 9.21 3.83 7.05
N ASN A 293 10.04 3.80 8.09
CA ASN A 293 9.65 3.35 9.42
C ASN A 293 8.57 4.27 10.02
N GLY A 294 7.34 3.78 10.13
CA GLY A 294 6.17 4.59 10.51
C GLY A 294 5.45 5.26 9.32
N TYR A 295 5.76 4.87 8.08
CA TYR A 295 5.13 5.38 6.85
C TYR A 295 4.74 4.30 5.82
N LEU A 296 5.12 3.03 6.03
CA LEU A 296 4.54 1.86 5.36
C LEU A 296 4.36 0.70 6.35
N ARG A 297 3.31 -0.11 6.16
CA ARG A 297 3.04 -1.33 6.93
C ARG A 297 2.54 -2.44 6.00
N THR A 298 3.08 -3.65 6.12
CA THR A 298 2.65 -4.83 5.33
C THR A 298 2.83 -6.12 6.12
N ASP A 299 1.94 -7.09 5.90
CA ASP A 299 2.04 -8.46 6.42
C ASP A 299 2.96 -9.38 5.59
N MET A 300 3.34 -8.96 4.38
CA MET A 300 4.33 -9.68 3.57
C MET A 300 5.70 -9.72 4.26
N GLN A 301 6.45 -10.80 4.04
CA GLN A 301 7.86 -10.90 4.45
C GLN A 301 8.77 -10.25 3.40
N ILE A 302 9.92 -9.70 3.82
CA ILE A 302 10.87 -9.03 2.90
C ILE A 302 11.33 -9.95 1.75
N LEU A 303 11.49 -11.25 2.00
CA LEU A 303 11.83 -12.23 0.96
C LEU A 303 10.72 -12.41 -0.08
N ASP A 304 9.46 -12.35 0.34
CA ASP A 304 8.32 -12.47 -0.57
C ASP A 304 8.12 -11.18 -1.38
N ILE A 305 8.39 -10.01 -0.79
CA ILE A 305 8.47 -8.73 -1.51
C ILE A 305 9.57 -8.80 -2.59
N ILE A 306 10.77 -9.29 -2.26
CA ILE A 306 11.88 -9.45 -3.23
C ILE A 306 11.54 -10.46 -4.34
N LYS A 307 10.85 -11.56 -4.01
CA LYS A 307 10.34 -12.51 -5.03
C LYS A 307 9.30 -11.85 -5.94
N LEU A 308 8.34 -11.12 -5.39
CA LEU A 308 7.33 -10.38 -6.15
C LEU A 308 7.93 -9.31 -7.04
N MET A 309 8.89 -8.53 -6.54
CA MET A 309 9.65 -7.55 -7.35
C MET A 309 10.34 -8.23 -8.53
N ASN A 310 11.06 -9.32 -8.31
CA ASN A 310 11.73 -10.06 -9.39
C ASN A 310 10.73 -10.71 -10.36
N PHE A 311 9.61 -11.23 -9.88
CA PHE A 311 8.55 -11.78 -10.73
C PHE A 311 7.89 -10.70 -11.61
N ALA A 312 7.62 -9.51 -11.05
CA ALA A 312 7.03 -8.38 -11.75
C ALA A 312 7.88 -7.91 -12.94
N ARG A 313 9.21 -8.05 -12.87
CA ARG A 313 10.14 -7.80 -13.99
C ARG A 313 9.83 -8.68 -15.21
N THR A 314 9.23 -9.85 -15.01
CA THR A 314 8.86 -10.80 -16.06
C THR A 314 7.41 -10.66 -16.56
N ILE A 315 6.65 -9.69 -16.03
CA ILE A 315 5.29 -9.38 -16.48
C ILE A 315 5.34 -8.43 -17.68
N ASP A 316 4.79 -8.90 -18.79
CA ASP A 316 4.45 -8.09 -19.97
C ASP A 316 3.41 -7.01 -19.58
N PRO A 317 3.67 -5.70 -19.84
CA PRO A 317 2.69 -4.64 -19.61
C PRO A 317 1.32 -4.88 -20.27
N SER A 318 1.25 -5.58 -21.42
CA SER A 318 0.00 -5.91 -22.11
C SER A 318 -0.91 -6.84 -21.28
N LYS A 319 -0.33 -7.58 -20.32
CA LYS A 319 -1.03 -8.49 -19.40
C LYS A 319 -1.45 -7.84 -18.08
N ILE A 320 -1.30 -6.52 -17.95
CA ILE A 320 -1.75 -5.74 -16.77
C ILE A 320 -3.15 -5.18 -17.05
N GLN A 321 -4.19 -5.89 -16.60
CA GLN A 321 -5.57 -5.41 -16.69
C GLN A 321 -5.84 -4.35 -15.61
N ARG A 322 -6.58 -3.31 -15.99
CA ARG A 322 -6.89 -2.15 -15.15
C ARG A 322 -8.40 -1.95 -15.09
N VAL A 323 -8.94 -1.85 -13.88
CA VAL A 323 -10.36 -1.63 -13.61
C VAL A 323 -10.49 -0.58 -12.50
N ILE A 324 -11.46 0.31 -12.66
CA ILE A 324 -11.90 1.29 -11.66
C ILE A 324 -13.42 1.13 -11.59
N LEU A 325 -14.02 1.04 -10.40
CA LEU A 325 -15.48 0.91 -10.28
C LEU A 325 -16.21 2.26 -10.45
N SER A 326 -15.95 2.92 -11.57
CA SER A 326 -16.48 4.25 -11.90
C SER A 326 -17.90 4.23 -12.50
N PRO A 327 -18.66 5.34 -12.35
CA PRO A 327 -19.88 5.57 -13.11
C PRO A 327 -19.64 5.74 -14.61
N PRO A 328 -20.69 5.59 -15.45
CA PRO A 328 -22.01 5.05 -15.10
C PRO A 328 -22.03 3.52 -15.04
N THR A 329 -20.97 2.85 -15.51
CA THR A 329 -20.93 1.40 -15.74
C THR A 329 -21.00 0.61 -14.43
N TYR A 330 -20.10 0.89 -13.49
CA TYR A 330 -19.91 0.08 -12.28
C TYR A 330 -20.53 0.69 -11.03
N SER A 331 -21.00 1.93 -11.11
CA SER A 331 -21.58 2.64 -9.99
C SER A 331 -22.38 3.87 -10.42
N ALA A 332 -23.11 4.46 -9.49
CA ALA A 332 -23.86 5.69 -9.69
C ALA A 332 -23.67 6.65 -8.51
N ALA A 333 -23.60 7.95 -8.79
CA ALA A 333 -23.62 8.98 -7.76
C ALA A 333 -24.99 8.99 -7.05
N ALA A 334 -24.98 9.12 -5.72
CA ALA A 334 -26.19 9.22 -4.91
C ALA A 334 -25.95 10.07 -3.66
N VAL A 335 -27.02 10.27 -2.89
CA VAL A 335 -26.98 10.84 -1.54
C VAL A 335 -27.47 9.78 -0.56
N ALA A 336 -26.93 9.77 0.65
CA ALA A 336 -27.36 8.90 1.75
C ALA A 336 -27.19 9.58 3.12
N SER A 337 -27.70 8.93 4.16
CA SER A 337 -27.15 9.10 5.50
C SER A 337 -26.15 7.97 5.75
N THR A 338 -24.98 8.29 6.29
CA THR A 338 -24.02 7.32 6.83
C THR A 338 -24.29 7.11 8.32
N GLY A 339 -23.39 6.43 9.04
CA GLY A 339 -23.47 6.32 10.51
C GLY A 339 -23.25 7.67 11.24
N HIS A 340 -22.69 8.65 10.54
CA HIS A 340 -22.30 9.96 11.07
C HIS A 340 -23.21 11.08 10.59
N ASP A 341 -23.32 11.24 9.27
CA ASP A 341 -23.85 12.45 8.64
C ASP A 341 -25.07 12.15 7.76
N THR A 342 -26.02 13.09 7.75
CA THR A 342 -27.22 13.02 6.92
C THR A 342 -27.06 13.86 5.66
N GLY A 343 -27.19 13.24 4.48
CA GLY A 343 -27.09 13.95 3.20
C GLY A 343 -25.70 13.91 2.56
N GLU A 344 -24.88 12.94 2.92
CA GLU A 344 -23.56 12.70 2.35
C GLU A 344 -23.63 12.30 0.87
N TYR A 345 -22.71 12.85 0.06
CA TYR A 345 -22.45 12.35 -1.29
C TYR A 345 -21.76 10.98 -1.21
N ILE A 346 -22.28 10.01 -1.96
CA ILE A 346 -21.78 8.65 -2.02
C ILE A 346 -21.80 8.10 -3.45
N ILE A 347 -21.04 7.04 -3.68
CA ILE A 347 -21.07 6.24 -4.90
C ILE A 347 -21.75 4.90 -4.58
N ARG A 348 -22.85 4.54 -5.25
CA ARG A 348 -23.53 3.24 -5.07
C ARG A 348 -23.02 2.25 -6.12
N PRO A 349 -22.59 1.02 -5.75
CA PRO A 349 -22.16 0.02 -6.73
C PRO A 349 -23.32 -0.51 -7.59
N ASN A 350 -23.08 -0.64 -8.89
CA ASN A 350 -23.95 -1.37 -9.82
C ASN A 350 -23.54 -2.85 -9.83
N CYS A 351 -24.06 -3.63 -8.89
CA CYS A 351 -23.58 -5.00 -8.67
C CYS A 351 -23.73 -5.94 -9.88
N GLU A 352 -24.72 -5.72 -10.76
CA GLU A 352 -24.87 -6.47 -12.02
C GLU A 352 -23.69 -6.30 -12.98
N SER A 353 -23.05 -5.11 -12.98
CA SER A 353 -21.87 -4.83 -13.79
C SER A 353 -20.55 -5.08 -13.06
N VAL A 354 -20.54 -4.97 -11.73
CA VAL A 354 -19.35 -5.19 -10.89
C VAL A 354 -19.02 -6.68 -10.75
N GLN A 355 -20.00 -7.54 -10.47
CA GLN A 355 -19.78 -8.97 -10.22
C GLN A 355 -19.13 -9.73 -11.40
N PRO A 356 -19.52 -9.54 -12.69
CA PRO A 356 -18.87 -10.21 -13.81
C PRO A 356 -17.40 -9.82 -14.00
N VAL A 357 -17.06 -8.55 -13.71
CA VAL A 357 -15.68 -8.07 -13.82
C VAL A 357 -14.81 -8.62 -12.70
N ILE A 358 -15.33 -8.72 -11.47
CA ILE A 358 -14.66 -9.44 -10.37
C ILE A 358 -14.45 -10.92 -10.74
N ALA A 359 -15.49 -11.60 -11.26
CA ALA A 359 -15.43 -13.00 -11.66
C ALA A 359 -14.32 -13.27 -12.68
N LYS A 360 -14.15 -12.37 -13.65
CA LYS A 360 -13.11 -12.41 -14.67
C LYS A 360 -11.72 -12.09 -14.09
N LEU A 361 -11.56 -10.92 -13.46
CA LEU A 361 -10.27 -10.36 -13.04
C LEU A 361 -9.58 -11.23 -11.99
N PHE A 362 -10.34 -11.75 -11.02
CA PHE A 362 -9.83 -12.61 -9.95
C PHE A 362 -10.00 -14.11 -10.23
N THR A 363 -10.57 -14.47 -11.40
CA THR A 363 -10.82 -15.86 -11.82
C THR A 363 -11.72 -16.66 -10.84
N LEU A 364 -12.62 -15.97 -10.13
CA LEU A 364 -13.46 -16.55 -9.08
C LEU A 364 -14.66 -17.36 -9.62
N GLY A 365 -15.04 -17.15 -10.88
CA GLY A 365 -16.22 -17.79 -11.47
C GLY A 365 -17.48 -17.53 -10.64
N SER A 366 -18.22 -18.60 -10.30
CA SER A 366 -19.43 -18.52 -9.47
C SER A 366 -19.20 -18.14 -8.00
N LYS A 367 -17.94 -17.96 -7.55
CA LYS A 367 -17.61 -17.45 -6.21
C LYS A 367 -17.53 -15.91 -6.14
N ALA A 368 -17.55 -15.22 -7.28
CA ALA A 368 -17.60 -13.75 -7.28
C ALA A 368 -18.95 -13.27 -6.76
N ARG A 369 -18.94 -12.20 -5.95
CA ARG A 369 -20.16 -11.52 -5.48
C ARG A 369 -20.03 -10.01 -5.64
N CYS A 370 -21.16 -9.35 -5.57
CA CYS A 370 -21.29 -7.95 -5.19
C CYS A 370 -22.60 -7.93 -4.40
N ASP A 371 -22.51 -8.03 -3.07
CA ASP A 371 -23.65 -8.22 -2.17
C ASP A 371 -23.70 -7.10 -1.13
N VAL A 372 -23.83 -5.88 -1.64
CA VAL A 372 -23.73 -4.64 -0.86
C VAL A 372 -25.09 -4.30 -0.24
N GLN A 373 -25.45 -5.10 0.76
CA GLN A 373 -26.75 -5.06 1.45
C GLN A 373 -26.61 -4.53 2.88
N ALA A 374 -27.59 -3.74 3.33
CA ALA A 374 -27.74 -3.36 4.74
C ALA A 374 -28.18 -4.58 5.56
N ASN A 375 -27.22 -5.43 5.95
CA ASN A 375 -27.50 -6.82 6.32
C ASN A 375 -27.94 -7.00 7.79
N ASN A 376 -29.12 -6.46 8.10
CA ASN A 376 -29.79 -6.49 9.41
C ASN A 376 -29.99 -7.89 10.01
N ASN A 377 -29.79 -8.95 9.22
CA ASN A 377 -30.04 -10.35 9.59
C ASN A 377 -28.80 -11.10 10.12
N ASN A 378 -27.61 -10.49 10.14
CA ASN A 378 -26.40 -11.08 10.72
C ASN A 378 -26.44 -11.09 12.26
N ALA A 379 -27.29 -11.94 12.83
CA ALA A 379 -27.48 -12.16 14.28
C ALA A 379 -26.24 -12.76 15.02
N ASN A 380 -25.09 -12.81 14.35
CA ASN A 380 -23.79 -13.22 14.91
C ASN A 380 -22.79 -12.05 15.04
N THR A 381 -23.16 -10.84 14.61
CA THR A 381 -22.43 -9.61 14.89
C THR A 381 -22.36 -9.39 16.41
N PRO A 382 -21.21 -9.00 17.00
CA PRO A 382 -21.18 -8.52 18.39
C PRO A 382 -22.22 -7.40 18.55
N ALA A 383 -23.09 -7.49 19.55
CA ALA A 383 -24.18 -6.53 19.71
C ALA A 383 -23.63 -5.11 19.89
N LEU A 384 -24.24 -4.15 19.18
CA LEU A 384 -23.92 -2.72 19.29
C LEU A 384 -23.92 -2.30 20.76
N ALA A 385 -22.76 -1.90 21.27
CA ALA A 385 -22.67 -1.19 22.53
C ALA A 385 -23.33 0.18 22.31
N GLN A 386 -24.58 0.33 22.75
CA GLN A 386 -25.36 1.56 22.61
C GLN A 386 -24.83 2.66 23.53
N THR A 387 -23.66 3.23 23.22
CA THR A 387 -23.18 4.48 23.80
C THR A 387 -23.97 5.65 23.20
N THR A 388 -25.21 5.80 23.65
CA THR A 388 -26.02 6.98 23.38
C THR A 388 -25.34 8.21 23.99
N GLN A 389 -24.75 9.07 23.16
CA GLN A 389 -24.33 10.42 23.52
C GLN A 389 -24.88 11.40 22.48
N PRO A 390 -25.49 12.53 22.88
CA PRO A 390 -26.09 13.48 21.96
C PRO A 390 -25.02 14.42 21.38
N PHE A 391 -24.81 14.37 20.07
CA PHE A 391 -24.00 15.37 19.37
C PHE A 391 -24.84 16.59 18.96
N GLY A 392 -24.15 17.68 18.62
CA GLY A 392 -24.68 19.05 18.65
C GLY A 392 -25.67 19.46 17.56
N PRO A 393 -26.10 20.74 17.54
CA PRO A 393 -27.16 21.23 16.66
C PRO A 393 -26.78 21.20 15.18
N THR A 394 -27.71 20.71 14.36
CA THR A 394 -27.62 20.60 12.90
C THR A 394 -27.44 21.94 12.20
N VAL A 395 -26.50 22.03 11.26
CA VAL A 395 -26.37 23.16 10.32
C VAL A 395 -27.22 22.88 9.06
N PRO A 396 -27.96 23.85 8.48
CA PRO A 396 -28.79 23.61 7.31
C PRO A 396 -27.98 23.39 6.02
N ALA A 397 -28.33 22.35 5.26
CA ALA A 397 -27.75 22.11 3.95
C ALA A 397 -28.25 23.12 2.90
N THR A 398 -27.35 23.64 2.07
CA THR A 398 -27.68 24.49 0.91
C THR A 398 -27.50 23.72 -0.40
N THR A 399 -28.53 23.78 -1.25
CA THR A 399 -28.55 23.08 -2.54
C THR A 399 -27.83 23.85 -3.63
N ASN A 400 -26.91 23.22 -4.36
CA ASN A 400 -26.42 23.70 -5.64
C ASN A 400 -26.56 22.60 -6.70
N SER A 401 -27.09 22.96 -7.86
CA SER A 401 -27.43 22.04 -8.96
C SER A 401 -26.51 22.26 -10.17
N TRP A 402 -26.07 21.16 -10.78
CA TRP A 402 -25.42 21.18 -12.09
C TRP A 402 -26.26 20.40 -13.10
N GLN A 403 -26.53 21.05 -14.24
CA GLN A 403 -27.36 20.50 -15.31
C GLN A 403 -26.51 19.80 -16.38
N THR A 404 -27.16 18.94 -17.16
CA THR A 404 -26.54 18.08 -18.18
C THR A 404 -26.09 18.87 -19.43
N THR A 405 -24.85 18.64 -19.87
CA THR A 405 -24.35 19.16 -21.16
C THR A 405 -24.39 18.09 -22.24
N SER A 406 -25.43 18.08 -23.07
CA SER A 406 -25.59 17.16 -24.20
C SER A 406 -25.68 17.91 -25.54
N GLN A 407 -24.55 18.44 -26.03
CA GLN A 407 -24.44 18.99 -27.39
C GLN A 407 -22.96 19.22 -27.78
N LEU A 408 -22.55 18.63 -28.92
CA LEU A 408 -21.90 19.31 -30.06
C LEU A 408 -21.57 18.28 -31.14
N VAL A 409 -22.03 18.52 -32.37
CA VAL A 409 -21.85 17.62 -33.52
C VAL A 409 -21.48 18.45 -34.75
N SER A 410 -20.61 17.88 -35.59
CA SER A 410 -20.20 18.33 -36.94
C SER A 410 -19.33 19.58 -37.04
N MET A 411 -18.18 19.41 -37.69
CA MET A 411 -17.72 20.22 -38.83
C MET A 411 -16.77 19.37 -39.68
N ASN A 412 -16.55 19.76 -40.94
CA ASN A 412 -15.96 18.91 -41.99
C ASN A 412 -15.11 19.76 -42.96
N LEU A 413 -13.91 19.33 -43.32
CA LEU A 413 -13.03 20.00 -44.29
C LEU A 413 -12.21 19.00 -45.12
N ASN A 414 -12.01 19.31 -46.41
CA ASN A 414 -11.31 18.48 -47.39
C ASN A 414 -10.07 19.19 -47.96
N GLY A 415 -8.96 18.44 -48.10
CA GLY A 415 -8.05 18.47 -49.27
C GLY A 415 -6.96 19.56 -49.38
N ALA A 416 -5.70 19.11 -49.52
CA ALA A 416 -4.67 19.64 -50.44
C ALA A 416 -3.43 18.70 -50.50
N SER A 417 -2.66 18.73 -51.60
CA SER A 417 -1.39 18.00 -51.82
C SER A 417 -0.16 18.84 -51.40
N ALA A 418 0.99 18.28 -51.00
CA ALA A 418 2.08 17.71 -51.83
C ALA A 418 2.54 18.63 -52.99
N GLU A 419 3.84 18.81 -53.29
CA GLU A 419 5.10 18.17 -52.81
C GLU A 419 5.98 19.22 -52.04
N ASP A 420 7.29 19.14 -51.72
CA ASP A 420 8.45 18.27 -52.03
C ASP A 420 9.39 18.15 -50.78
N SER A 421 10.73 18.18 -50.89
CA SER A 421 11.63 17.47 -49.96
C SER A 421 12.87 18.25 -49.45
N PHE A 422 13.18 18.08 -48.16
CA PHE A 422 14.55 17.98 -47.61
C PHE A 422 14.53 17.13 -46.33
N GLY A 423 15.58 16.34 -46.09
CA GLY A 423 15.48 15.14 -45.25
C GLY A 423 15.49 15.30 -43.72
N ILE A 424 14.89 14.29 -43.07
CA ILE A 424 15.04 13.90 -41.65
C ILE A 424 14.45 14.89 -40.61
N ARG A 425 13.12 14.91 -40.55
CA ARG A 425 12.30 14.93 -39.33
C ARG A 425 10.94 14.28 -39.64
N SER A 426 10.29 13.70 -38.64
CA SER A 426 8.94 13.14 -38.72
C SER A 426 8.69 12.03 -39.77
N LEU A 427 9.34 10.88 -39.59
CA LEU A 427 8.78 9.58 -40.02
C LEU A 427 8.56 8.61 -38.84
N LEU A 428 8.98 9.01 -37.63
CA LEU A 428 8.78 8.22 -36.41
C LEU A 428 7.49 8.61 -35.67
N ASP A 429 7.10 9.89 -35.73
CA ASP A 429 5.83 10.37 -35.17
C ASP A 429 4.62 9.80 -35.94
N LEU A 430 4.81 9.46 -37.22
CA LEU A 430 3.81 8.77 -38.05
C LEU A 430 3.68 7.27 -37.72
N LEU A 431 4.59 6.70 -36.93
CA LEU A 431 4.52 5.34 -36.38
C LEU A 431 3.93 5.29 -34.95
N LEU A 432 3.57 6.45 -34.38
CA LEU A 432 2.98 6.57 -33.04
C LEU A 432 1.45 6.79 -33.04
N LEU A 433 0.78 6.56 -34.18
CA LEU A 433 -0.67 6.64 -34.32
C LEU A 433 -1.33 5.27 -34.55
N VAL A 434 -1.58 4.55 -33.46
CA VAL A 434 -2.61 3.49 -33.39
C VAL A 434 -3.48 3.75 -32.17
N VAL A 435 -4.70 4.24 -32.40
CA VAL A 435 -5.67 4.60 -31.36
C VAL A 435 -7.08 4.13 -31.78
N PHE A 436 -7.78 3.52 -30.82
CA PHE A 436 -9.14 2.94 -30.87
C PHE A 436 -9.38 1.62 -31.63
N GLU A 437 -9.89 0.64 -30.87
CA GLU A 437 -11.15 -0.05 -31.21
C GLU A 437 -12.25 0.45 -30.24
N SER A 438 -13.53 0.59 -30.59
CA SER A 438 -14.11 1.15 -31.83
C SER A 438 -15.51 1.73 -31.51
N PRO A 439 -15.99 2.79 -32.19
CA PRO A 439 -17.31 3.39 -31.91
C PRO A 439 -18.39 2.93 -32.91
N ALA A 440 -19.21 1.93 -32.53
CA ALA A 440 -20.24 1.37 -33.43
C ALA A 440 -21.60 1.02 -32.79
N ALA A 441 -21.85 1.38 -31.52
CA ALA A 441 -23.06 0.99 -30.78
C ALA A 441 -24.11 2.12 -30.56
N LEU A 442 -23.94 3.30 -31.17
CA LEU A 442 -24.83 4.46 -31.01
C LEU A 442 -25.24 5.08 -32.35
N ARG A 443 -26.02 4.32 -33.16
CA ARG A 443 -26.86 4.85 -34.25
C ARG A 443 -28.11 4.00 -34.50
N LEU A 444 -29.10 4.15 -33.64
CA LEU A 444 -30.48 4.49 -34.02
C LEU A 444 -31.16 5.18 -32.82
#